data_AF-A0ABD0P2U1-F1
#
_entry.id   AF-A0ABD0P2U1-F1
#
_cell.length_a   1.000
_cell.length_b   1.000
_cell.length_c   1.000
_cell.angle_alpha   90.00
_cell.angle_beta   90.00
_cell.angle_gamma   90.00
#
_symmetry.space_group_name_H-M   'P 1'
#
loop_
_entity.id
_entity.type
_entity.pdbx_description
1 polymer ?
#
loop_
_entity_poly.entity_id
_entity_poly.type
_entity_poly.pdbx_seq_one_letter_code
_entity_poly.pdbx_strand_id
1 'polypeptide(L)' 'MGDRVWFDRTGGVIAQYEVINWQQDSDGSVQFKPVGYYDASLPPDQRFLLNAENIIWVGGQLE' A
#
# COMPACT_ATOMS: atom_id res chain seq x y z
N MET A 1 2.13 8.70 -18.69
CA MET A 1 1.03 7.72 -18.70
C MET A 1 0.13 8.09 -17.54
N GLY A 2 -1.19 8.14 -17.75
CA GLY A 2 -2.14 8.58 -16.72
C GLY A 2 -2.95 7.42 -16.16
N ASP A 3 -3.47 7.59 -14.95
CA ASP A 3 -4.28 6.60 -14.27
C ASP A 3 -5.67 6.49 -14.92
N ARG A 4 -6.17 5.26 -15.03
CA ARG A 4 -7.56 5.01 -15.46
C ARG A 4 -8.45 5.03 -14.22
N VAL A 5 -9.36 5.99 -14.15
CA VAL A 5 -10.34 6.13 -13.06
C VAL A 5 -11.70 5.66 -13.54
N TRP A 6 -12.35 4.79 -12.76
CA TRP A 6 -13.71 4.31 -13.02
C TRP A 6 -14.66 4.79 -11.93
N PHE A 7 -15.85 5.23 -12.34
CA PHE A 7 -16.91 5.68 -11.46
C PHE A 7 -18.11 4.75 -11.58
N ASP A 8 -18.78 4.48 -10.46
CA ASP A 8 -20.06 3.80 -10.48
C ASP A 8 -21.22 4.75 -10.82
N ARG A 9 -22.46 4.22 -10.86
CA ARG A 9 -23.67 5.01 -11.20
C ARG A 9 -23.99 6.12 -10.21
N THR A 10 -23.41 6.10 -9.01
CA THR A 10 -23.58 7.14 -7.97
C THR A 10 -22.49 8.22 -8.04
N GLY A 11 -21.49 8.04 -8.91
CA GLY A 11 -20.30 8.89 -8.95
C GLY A 11 -19.23 8.50 -7.92
N GLY A 12 -19.41 7.35 -7.26
CA GLY A 12 -18.42 6.79 -6.34
C GLY A 12 -17.22 6.24 -7.11
N VAL A 13 -16.01 6.52 -6.61
CA VAL A 13 -14.79 5.85 -7.06
C VAL A 13 -14.59 4.57 -6.27
N ILE A 14 -14.07 3.54 -6.93
CA ILE A 14 -13.63 2.34 -6.23
C ILE A 14 -12.39 2.70 -5.41
N ALA A 15 -12.45 2.43 -4.10
CA ALA A 15 -11.36 2.76 -3.20
C ALA A 15 -10.13 1.87 -3.48
N GLN A 16 -9.02 2.51 -3.83
CA GLN A 16 -7.72 1.89 -3.99
C GLN A 16 -6.70 2.70 -3.17
N TYR A 17 -5.95 2.03 -2.32
CA TYR A 17 -4.98 2.64 -1.43
C TYR A 17 -3.66 1.89 -1.47
N GLU A 18 -2.56 2.62 -1.43
CA GLU A 18 -1.25 2.04 -1.19
C GLU A 18 -1.03 1.86 0.32
N VAL A 19 -0.43 0.75 0.72
CA VAL A 19 0.01 0.53 2.10
C VAL A 19 1.49 0.88 2.18
N ILE A 20 1.81 1.87 3.02
CA ILE A 20 3.18 2.36 3.20
C ILE A 20 3.72 1.94 4.56
N ASN A 21 5.01 1.60 4.60
CA ASN A 21 5.78 1.39 5.82
C ASN A 21 6.78 2.52 5.99
N TRP A 22 6.85 3.08 7.20
CA TRP A 22 7.77 4.16 7.54
C TRP A 22 9.11 3.53 7.92
N GLN A 23 10.12 3.75 7.09
CA GLN A 23 11.43 3.13 7.25
C GLN A 23 12.49 4.20 7.47
N GLN A 24 13.37 3.98 8.43
CA GLN A 24 14.52 4.85 8.62
C GLN A 24 15.59 4.52 7.59
N ASP A 25 16.09 5.54 6.89
CA ASP A 25 17.22 5.40 5.97
C ASP A 25 18.56 5.54 6.75
N SER A 26 19.65 5.20 6.08
CA SER A 26 21.02 5.26 6.56
C SER A 26 21.46 6.65 7.06
N ASP A 27 20.87 7.72 6.52
CA ASP A 27 21.12 9.11 6.94
C ASP A 27 20.22 9.54 8.13
N GLY A 28 19.37 8.65 8.63
CA GLY A 28 18.43 8.88 9.72
C GLY A 28 17.09 9.49 9.28
N SER A 29 16.89 9.77 8.00
CA SER A 29 15.61 10.26 7.45
C SER A 29 14.53 9.17 7.46
N VAL A 30 13.26 9.57 7.43
CA VAL A 30 12.12 8.65 7.30
C VAL A 30 11.68 8.61 5.84
N GLN A 31 11.65 7.41 5.27
CA GLN A 31 11.15 7.11 3.94
C GLN A 31 9.81 6.39 4.02
N PHE A 32 8.87 6.77 3.16
CA PHE A 32 7.57 6.11 3.05
C PHE A 32 7.65 5.10 1.91
N LYS A 33 7.88 3.83 2.24
CA LYS A 33 8.02 2.77 1.22
C LYS A 33 6.72 2.01 1.04
N PRO A 34 6.22 1.86 -0.19
CA PRO A 34 5.11 0.95 -0.49
C PRO A 34 5.47 -0.49 -0.12
N VAL A 35 4.61 -1.13 0.66
CA VAL A 35 4.75 -2.54 1.06
C VAL A 35 3.53 -3.37 0.70
N GLY A 36 2.52 -2.76 0.05
CA GLY A 36 1.30 -3.45 -0.32
C GLY A 36 0.23 -2.49 -0.79
N TYR A 37 -1.00 -3.00 -0.90
CA TYR A 37 -2.15 -2.21 -1.32
C TYR A 37 -3.45 -2.76 -0.76
N TYR A 38 -4.46 -1.90 -0.78
CA TYR A 38 -5.85 -2.25 -0.62
C TYR A 38 -6.62 -1.92 -1.90
N ASP A 39 -7.35 -2.89 -2.47
CA ASP A 39 -8.20 -2.71 -3.64
C ASP A 39 -9.63 -3.20 -3.38
N ALA A 40 -10.57 -2.26 -3.26
CA ALA A 40 -11.98 -2.56 -3.00
C ALA A 40 -12.70 -3.24 -4.17
N SER A 41 -12.11 -3.27 -5.37
CA SER A 41 -12.68 -3.96 -6.54
C SER A 41 -12.59 -5.48 -6.44
N LEU A 42 -11.69 -6.01 -5.61
CA LEU A 42 -11.39 -7.44 -5.51
C LEU A 42 -12.34 -8.18 -4.54
N PRO A 43 -12.41 -9.53 -4.63
CA PRO A 43 -13.06 -10.37 -3.62
C PRO A 43 -12.50 -10.11 -2.21
N PRO A 44 -13.30 -10.24 -1.12
CA PRO A 44 -12.90 -9.84 0.24
C PRO A 44 -11.55 -10.38 0.73
N ASP A 45 -11.19 -11.61 0.34
CA ASP A 45 -9.95 -12.32 0.67
C ASP A 45 -8.72 -11.82 -0.12
N GLN A 46 -8.93 -11.03 -1.16
CA GLN A 46 -7.89 -10.53 -2.07
C GLN A 46 -7.74 -9.02 -2.01
N ARG A 47 -8.59 -8.32 -1.26
CA ARG A 47 -8.58 -6.84 -1.19
C ARG A 47 -7.33 -6.29 -0.54
N PHE A 48 -6.67 -7.05 0.34
CA PHE A 48 -5.53 -6.57 1.11
C PHE A 48 -4.34 -7.50 0.90
N LEU A 49 -3.28 -6.97 0.29
CA LEU A 49 -2.06 -7.72 0.01
C LEU A 49 -0.86 -6.93 0.52
N LEU A 50 0.03 -7.64 1.22
CA LEU A 50 1.28 -7.14 1.76
C LEU A 50 2.43 -7.99 1.23
N ASN A 51 3.54 -7.35 0.90
CA ASN A 51 4.84 -8.00 0.76
C ASN A 51 5.59 -7.88 2.09
N ALA A 52 5.52 -8.92 2.91
CA ALA A 52 6.16 -8.97 4.23
C ALA A 52 7.68 -8.78 4.16
N GLU A 53 8.33 -9.26 3.09
CA GLU A 53 9.78 -9.13 2.88
C GLU A 53 10.24 -7.67 2.78
N ASN A 54 9.33 -6.76 2.42
CA ASN A 54 9.61 -5.34 2.30
C ASN A 54 9.30 -4.53 3.58
N ILE A 55 8.74 -5.17 4.61
CA ILE A 55 8.39 -4.50 5.88
C ILE A 55 9.62 -4.52 6.79
N ILE A 56 10.00 -3.34 7.29
CA ILE A 56 11.03 -3.21 8.32
C ILE A 56 10.34 -2.88 9.63
N TRP A 57 10.46 -3.79 10.60
CA TRP A 57 9.96 -3.59 11.95
C TRP A 57 10.94 -2.78 12.80
N VAL A 58 10.47 -2.37 13.98
CA VAL A 58 11.28 -1.62 14.95
C VAL A 58 12.60 -2.35 15.21
N GLY A 59 13.72 -1.63 15.14
CA GLY A 59 15.05 -2.21 15.31
C GLY A 59 15.65 -2.84 14.04
N GLY A 60 15.02 -2.66 12.87
CA GLY A 60 15.55 -3.14 11.59
C GLY A 60 15.25 -4.61 11.30
N GLN A 61 14.30 -5.21 12.02
CA GLN A 61 13.95 -6.62 11.84
C GLN A 61 13.12 -6.81 10.57
N LEU A 62 13.55 -7.75 9.73
CA LEU A 62 12.77 -8.31 8.64
C LEU A 62 12.02 -9.54 9.16
N GLU A 63 10.86 -9.84 8.58
CA GLU A 63 10.11 -11.07 8.87
C GLU A 63 10.72 -12.30 8.18
#